data_AF-A0A9E3JKS1-F1
#
_entry.id   AF-A0A9E3JKS1-F1
#
_cell.length_a   1.000
_cell.length_b   1.000
_cell.length_c   1.000
_cell.angle_alpha   90.00
_cell.angle_beta   90.00
_cell.angle_gamma   90.00
#
_symmetry.space_group_name_H-M   'P 1'
#
loop_
_entity.id
_entity.type
_entity.pdbx_description
1 polymer ?
#
loop_
_entity_poly.entity_id
_entity_poly.type
_entity_poly.pdbx_seq_one_letter_code
_entity_poly.pdbx_strand_id
1 'polypeptide(L)'
;MGTAAWVCFDCRSAVRRHTQYVGDVPCQNCGRLCVYLGYRIPVPPRRKRREWSALRAWLAQRQFDRDVQTHVDRIRESTALRNEIDRLEARVPNASRSQLVRRLRYRLERLGG
;
A
#
# COMPACT_ATOMS: atom_id res chain seq x y z
N MET A 1 -6.49 -13.84 17.90
CA MET A 1 -7.30 -12.87 17.12
C MET A 1 -7.24 -11.51 17.83
N GLY A 2 -6.95 -10.43 17.10
CA GLY A 2 -6.63 -9.13 17.70
C GLY A 2 -7.66 -8.04 17.37
N THR A 3 -7.57 -6.91 18.06
CA THR A 3 -8.32 -5.70 17.70
C THR A 3 -7.40 -4.64 17.12
N ALA A 4 -7.86 -3.99 16.05
CA ALA A 4 -7.19 -2.84 15.44
C ALA A 4 -7.88 -1.54 15.88
N ALA A 5 -7.09 -0.47 15.95
CA ALA A 5 -7.60 0.88 16.16
C ALA A 5 -7.98 1.52 14.83
N TRP A 6 -9.11 2.22 14.86
CA TRP A 6 -9.57 3.16 13.85
C TRP A 6 -9.68 4.52 14.51
N VAL A 7 -9.11 5.56 13.91
CA VAL A 7 -8.99 6.87 14.57
C VAL A 7 -9.66 7.98 13.77
N CYS A 8 -10.37 8.85 14.47
CA CYS A 8 -10.82 10.11 13.93
C CYS A 8 -9.87 11.21 14.41
N PHE A 9 -9.07 11.76 13.50
CA PHE A 9 -8.10 12.80 13.83
C PHE A 9 -8.75 14.12 14.25
N ASP A 10 -9.93 14.44 13.71
CA ASP A 10 -10.61 15.71 14.01
C ASP A 10 -11.23 15.68 15.41
N CYS A 11 -11.90 14.57 15.76
CA CYS A 11 -12.48 14.39 17.09
C CYS A 11 -11.47 13.89 18.15
N ARG A 12 -10.28 13.44 17.71
CA ARG A 12 -9.25 12.80 18.55
C ARG A 12 -9.82 11.64 19.36
N SER A 13 -10.60 10.80 18.69
CA SER A 13 -11.23 9.61 19.25
C SER A 13 -10.80 8.36 18.48
N ALA A 14 -10.92 7.21 19.13
CA ALA A 14 -10.60 5.93 18.52
C ALA A 14 -11.71 4.91 18.77
N VAL A 15 -11.94 4.08 17.77
CA VAL A 15 -12.86 2.96 17.80
C VAL A 15 -12.03 1.70 17.59
N ARG A 16 -12.25 0.67 18.41
CA ARG A 16 -11.60 -0.63 18.25
C ARG A 16 -12.53 -1.57 17.51
N ARG A 17 -11.99 -2.28 16.51
CA ARG A 17 -12.68 -3.33 15.75
C ARG A 17 -11.79 -4.54 15.63
N HIS A 18 -12.39 -5.70 15.36
CA HIS A 18 -11.62 -6.90 15.07
C HIS A 18 -10.70 -6.67 13.86
N THR A 19 -9.50 -7.27 13.84
CA THR A 19 -8.55 -7.08 12.73
C THR A 19 -9.08 -7.59 11.39
N GLN A 20 -10.07 -8.48 11.39
CA GLN A 20 -10.74 -8.99 10.18
C GLN A 20 -11.99 -8.19 9.81
N TYR A 21 -12.30 -7.11 10.53
CA TYR A 21 -13.44 -6.26 10.16
C TYR A 21 -13.16 -5.63 8.79
N VAL A 22 -14.04 -5.91 7.83
CA VAL A 22 -14.01 -5.33 6.49
C VAL A 22 -15.19 -4.38 6.38
N GLY A 23 -14.89 -3.10 6.19
CA GLY A 23 -15.89 -2.06 6.07
C GLY A 23 -15.41 -0.73 6.60
N ASP A 24 -16.23 0.29 6.36
CA ASP A 24 -16.01 1.64 6.81
C ASP A 24 -16.37 1.80 8.29
N VAL A 25 -15.51 2.51 9.04
CA VAL A 25 -15.73 2.78 10.47
C VAL A 25 -16.04 4.26 10.67
N PRO A 26 -17.31 4.67 10.79
CA PRO A 26 -17.65 6.07 11.03
C PRO A 26 -17.33 6.50 12.47
N CYS A 27 -16.94 7.76 12.64
CA CYS A 27 -16.72 8.37 13.94
C CYS A 27 -18.06 8.60 14.66
N GLN A 28 -18.15 8.15 15.91
CA GLN A 28 -19.36 8.35 16.72
C GLN A 28 -19.66 9.82 17.06
N ASN A 29 -18.68 10.72 16.93
CA ASN A 29 -18.85 12.14 17.30
C ASN A 29 -19.20 13.03 16.11
N CYS A 30 -18.69 12.74 14.92
CA CYS A 30 -18.85 13.61 13.74
C CYS A 30 -19.29 12.89 12.47
N GLY A 31 -19.49 11.58 12.51
CA GLY A 31 -19.90 10.75 11.36
C GLY A 31 -18.81 10.50 10.31
N ARG A 32 -17.71 11.26 10.29
CA ARG A 32 -16.62 11.09 9.32
C ARG A 32 -15.96 9.72 9.43
N LEU A 33 -15.47 9.20 8.30
CA LEU A 33 -14.72 7.94 8.28
C LEU A 33 -13.44 8.03 9.10
N CYS A 34 -13.23 7.02 9.94
CA CYS A 34 -12.01 6.86 10.70
C CYS A 34 -10.90 6.27 9.83
N VAL A 35 -9.67 6.61 10.16
CA VAL A 35 -8.47 6.07 9.50
C VAL A 35 -8.03 4.80 10.22
N TYR A 36 -7.79 3.72 9.47
CA TYR A 36 -7.23 2.50 10.02
C TYR A 36 -5.79 2.73 10.50
N LEU A 37 -5.55 2.43 11.78
CA LEU A 37 -4.24 2.56 12.40
C LEU A 37 -3.57 1.20 12.63
N GLY A 38 -4.36 0.13 12.71
CA GLY A 38 -3.86 -1.21 13.03
C GLY A 38 -3.74 -1.48 14.52
N TYR A 39 -3.09 -2.59 14.88
CA TYR A 39 -3.05 -3.10 16.26
C TYR A 39 -1.77 -2.71 17.03
N ARG A 40 -0.67 -2.41 16.32
CA ARG A 40 0.64 -2.14 16.93
C ARG A 40 0.87 -0.68 17.31
N ILE A 41 0.12 0.24 16.71
CA ILE A 41 0.37 1.67 16.88
C ILE A 41 -0.50 2.17 18.04
N PRO A 42 0.11 2.74 19.10
CA PRO A 42 -0.64 3.25 20.23
C PRO A 42 -1.46 4.48 19.82
N VAL A 43 -2.68 4.58 20.36
CA VAL A 43 -3.54 5.75 20.16
C VAL A 43 -3.18 6.80 21.23
N PRO A 44 -2.81 8.03 20.85
CA PRO A 44 -2.51 9.07 21.82
C PRO A 44 -3.73 9.47 22.67
N PRO A 45 -3.56 9.83 23.95
CA PRO A 45 -4.64 10.39 24.75
C PRO A 45 -5.27 11.64 24.10
N ARG A 46 -6.60 11.79 24.16
CA ARG A 46 -7.36 12.87 23.48
C ARG A 46 -6.82 14.29 23.76
N ARG A 47 -6.31 14.53 24.97
CA ARG A 47 -5.76 15.83 25.39
C ARG A 47 -4.43 16.21 24.71
N LYS A 48 -3.67 15.23 24.22
CA LYS A 48 -2.33 15.43 23.65
C LYS A 48 -2.41 15.82 22.17
N ARG A 49 -2.87 17.05 21.90
CA ARG A 49 -3.09 17.58 20.54
C ARG A 49 -1.86 17.43 19.62
N ARG A 50 -0.67 17.74 20.14
CA ARG A 50 0.59 17.64 19.39
C ARG A 50 0.87 16.19 18.94
N GLU A 51 0.61 15.20 19.79
CA GLU A 51 0.80 13.78 19.43
C GLU A 51 -0.19 13.32 18.37
N TRP A 52 -1.43 13.79 18.42
CA TRP A 52 -2.43 13.52 17.38
C TRP A 52 -2.02 14.12 16.02
N SER A 53 -1.53 15.37 16.02
CA SER A 53 -1.00 16.01 14.81
C SER A 53 0.22 15.26 14.27
N ALA A 54 1.15 14.88 15.14
CA ALA A 54 2.34 14.10 14.76
C ALA A 54 1.95 12.73 14.18
N LEU A 55 0.98 12.04 14.77
CA LEU A 55 0.48 10.77 14.25
C LEU A 55 -0.15 10.92 12.85
N ARG A 56 -0.93 11.99 12.64
CA ARG A 56 -1.53 12.29 11.33
C ARG A 56 -0.45 12.50 10.26
N ALA A 57 0.55 13.31 10.58
CA ALA A 57 1.67 13.59 9.68
C ALA A 57 2.49 12.33 9.39
N TRP A 58 2.79 11.53 10.42
CA TRP A 58 3.53 10.28 10.27
C TRP A 58 2.80 9.27 9.39
N LEU A 59 1.47 9.13 9.52
CA LEU A 59 0.69 8.26 8.64
C LEU A 59 0.70 8.75 7.19
N ALA A 60 0.57 10.06 6.97
CA ALA A 60 0.63 10.64 5.63
C ALA A 60 1.99 10.40 4.98
N GLN A 61 3.09 10.63 5.72
CA GLN A 61 4.44 10.36 5.24
C GLN A 61 4.62 8.87 4.92
N ARG A 62 4.18 7.98 5.81
CA ARG A 62 4.30 6.53 5.59
C ARG A 62 3.51 6.05 4.37
N GLN A 63 2.36 6.66 4.10
CA GLN A 63 1.58 6.37 2.90
C GLN A 63 2.33 6.84 1.66
N PHE A 64 2.86 8.06 1.67
CA PHE A 64 3.69 8.59 0.59
C PHE A 64 4.91 7.71 0.32
N ASP A 65 5.65 7.32 1.35
CA ASP A 65 6.84 6.45 1.21
C ASP A 65 6.47 5.09 0.59
N ARG A 66 5.32 4.52 0.96
CA ARG A 66 4.81 3.28 0.36
C ARG A 66 4.45 3.45 -1.11
N ASP A 67 3.81 4.56 -1.47
CA ASP A 67 3.41 4.84 -2.84
C ASP A 67 4.65 5.04 -3.72
N VAL A 68 5.63 5.80 -3.24
CA VAL A 68 6.94 5.96 -3.88
C VAL A 68 7.65 4.62 -4.03
N GLN A 69 7.71 3.82 -2.96
CA GLN A 69 8.37 2.52 -3.01
C GLN A 69 7.69 1.57 -4.02
N THR A 70 6.36 1.53 -4.01
CA THR A 70 5.56 0.73 -4.96
C THR A 70 5.82 1.18 -6.39
N HIS A 71 5.92 2.48 -6.63
CA HIS A 71 6.25 3.03 -7.94
C HIS A 71 7.66 2.63 -8.40
N VAL A 72 8.66 2.78 -7.52
CA VAL A 72 10.05 2.39 -7.78
C VAL A 72 10.15 0.88 -8.07
N ASP A 73 9.46 0.05 -7.31
CA ASP A 73 9.46 -1.41 -7.50
C ASP A 73 8.82 -1.80 -8.84
N ARG A 74 7.73 -1.14 -9.25
CA ARG A 74 7.14 -1.32 -10.59
C ARG A 74 8.12 -0.97 -11.71
N ILE A 75 8.82 0.17 -11.59
CA ILE A 75 9.82 0.57 -12.59
C ILE A 75 10.91 -0.50 -12.66
N ARG A 76 11.47 -0.92 -11.51
CA ARG A 76 12.52 -1.95 -11.47
C ARG A 76 12.07 -3.25 -12.11
N GLU A 77 10.88 -3.73 -11.79
CA GLU A 77 10.31 -4.94 -12.39
C GLU A 77 10.14 -4.77 -13.91
N SER A 78 9.59 -3.64 -14.35
CA SER A 78 9.40 -3.37 -15.78
C SER A 78 10.72 -3.35 -16.55
N THR A 79 11.76 -2.71 -16.00
CA THR A 79 13.10 -2.65 -16.60
C THR A 79 13.75 -4.03 -16.63
N ALA A 80 13.61 -4.82 -15.55
CA ALA A 80 14.13 -6.18 -15.52
C ALA A 80 13.48 -7.07 -16.59
N LEU A 81 12.15 -6.98 -16.77
CA LEU A 81 11.43 -7.73 -17.80
C LEU A 81 11.85 -7.32 -19.21
N ARG A 82 12.01 -6.02 -19.48
CA ARG A 82 12.49 -5.52 -20.78
C ARG A 82 13.89 -6.05 -21.11
N ASN A 83 14.82 -5.92 -20.17
CA ASN A 83 16.19 -6.41 -20.35
C ASN A 83 16.23 -7.93 -20.60
N GLU A 84 15.35 -8.70 -19.94
CA GLU A 84 15.28 -10.15 -20.14
C GLU A 84 14.68 -10.52 -21.50
N ILE A 85 13.68 -9.77 -21.97
CA ILE A 85 13.14 -9.92 -23.33
C ILE A 85 14.26 -9.66 -24.35
N ASP A 86 14.98 -8.54 -24.24
CA ASP A 86 16.06 -8.17 -25.16
C ASP A 86 17.15 -9.26 -25.22
N ARG A 87 17.53 -9.82 -24.05
CA ARG A 87 18.49 -10.92 -23.95
C ARG A 87 18.02 -12.20 -24.64
N LEU A 88 16.73 -12.52 -24.55
CA LEU A 88 16.15 -13.71 -25.17
C LEU A 88 16.00 -13.54 -26.68
N GLU A 89 15.68 -12.34 -27.15
CA GLU A 89 15.53 -12.00 -28.56
C GLU A 89 16.87 -11.90 -29.30
N ALA A 90 17.96 -11.56 -28.60
CA ALA A 90 19.31 -11.56 -29.17
C ALA A 90 19.87 -12.95 -29.51
N ARG A 91 19.21 -14.04 -29.07
CA ARG A 91 19.64 -15.43 -29.32
C ARG A 91 18.81 -16.04 -30.46
N VAL A 92 19.35 -17.08 -31.11
CA VAL A 92 18.61 -17.82 -32.16
C VAL A 92 17.23 -18.24 -31.64
N PRO A 93 16.13 -17.91 -32.34
CA PRO A 93 14.79 -18.20 -31.86
C PRO A 93 14.55 -19.71 -31.77
N ASN A 94 13.89 -20.16 -30.71
CA ASN A 94 13.33 -21.51 -30.60
C ASN A 94 11.94 -21.43 -29.96
N ALA A 95 11.10 -22.46 -30.17
CA ALA A 95 9.70 -22.44 -29.74
C ALA A 95 9.54 -22.13 -28.23
N SER A 96 10.41 -22.66 -27.39
CA SER A 96 10.40 -22.44 -25.93
C SER A 96 10.74 -20.99 -25.56
N ARG A 97 11.73 -20.37 -26.22
CA ARG A 97 12.10 -18.97 -26.01
C ARG A 97 11.00 -18.03 -26.50
N SER A 98 10.41 -18.28 -27.65
CA SER A 98 9.30 -17.47 -28.17
C SER A 98 8.09 -17.48 -27.21
N GLN A 99 7.78 -18.63 -26.61
CA GLN A 99 6.74 -18.73 -25.59
C GLN A 99 7.11 -17.97 -24.30
N LEU A 100 8.38 -18.01 -23.89
CA LEU A 100 8.85 -17.26 -22.72
C LEU A 100 8.77 -15.76 -22.95
N VAL A 101 9.26 -15.25 -24.09
CA VAL A 101 9.16 -13.84 -24.47
C VAL A 101 7.71 -13.37 -24.46
N ARG A 102 6.77 -14.18 -25.01
CA ARG A 102 5.33 -13.85 -24.99
C ARG A 102 4.79 -13.70 -23.56
N ARG A 103 5.17 -14.59 -22.63
CA ARG A 103 4.76 -14.51 -21.22
C ARG A 103 5.34 -13.28 -20.52
N LEU A 104 6.60 -12.95 -20.78
CA LEU A 104 7.25 -11.77 -20.20
C LEU A 104 6.63 -10.47 -20.70
N ARG A 105 6.30 -10.39 -22.00
CA ARG A 105 5.57 -9.25 -22.59
C ARG A 105 4.19 -9.06 -21.95
N TYR A 106 3.42 -10.13 -21.82
CA TYR A 106 2.12 -10.08 -21.13
C TYR A 106 2.24 -9.57 -19.68
N ARG A 107 3.27 -9.99 -18.95
CA ARG A 107 3.53 -9.49 -17.59
C ARG A 107 3.89 -8.00 -17.60
N LEU A 108 4.70 -7.55 -18.56
CA LEU A 108 5.08 -6.15 -18.70
C LEU A 108 3.87 -5.25 -19.00
N GLU A 109 2.98 -5.68 -19.89
CA GLU A 109 1.72 -4.97 -20.19
C GLU A 109 0.84 -4.82 -18.95
N ARG A 110 0.74 -5.87 -18.12
CA ARG A 110 -0.01 -5.84 -16.86
C ARG A 110 0.59 -4.97 -15.77
N LEU A 111 1.85 -4.57 -15.88
CA LEU A 111 2.47 -3.63 -14.94
C LEU A 111 2.28 -2.17 -15.36
N GLY A 112 1.98 -1.92 -16.63
CA GLY A 112 1.82 -0.58 -17.22
C GLY A 112 0.38 -0.05 -17.26
N GLY A 113 -0.62 -0.92 -17.08
CA GLY A 113 -2.03 -0.55 -16.91
C GLY A 113 -2.45 -0.57 -15.45
#